data_AF-A3JB88-F1
#
_entry.id   AF-A3JB88-F1
#
_cell.length_a   1.000
_cell.length_b   1.000
_cell.length_c   1.000
_cell.angle_alpha   90.00
_cell.angle_beta   90.00
_cell.angle_gamma   90.00
#
_symmetry.space_group_name_H-M   'P 1'
#
loop_
_entity.id
_entity.type
_entity.pdbx_description
1 polymer ?
#
loop_
_entity_poly.entity_id
_entity_poly.type
_entity_poly.pdbx_seq_one_letter_code
_entity_poly.pdbx_strand_id
1 'polypeptide(L)'
;MVTVARALNRLLPEQVFCDAFTFDSFWLHRLFRAAAIEPEFQLESVSVLLNSRQVKLWPDARQHVITELGLPVHRAENDALILSHTWQRLSR
;
A
#
# COMPACT_ATOMS: atom_id res chain seq x y z
N MET A 1 -14.35 11.79 9.40
CA MET A 1 -12.90 12.05 9.22
C MET A 1 -12.10 11.67 10.45
N VAL A 2 -12.36 12.25 11.63
CA VAL A 2 -11.65 11.94 12.89
C VAL A 2 -11.60 10.45 13.23
N THR A 3 -12.72 9.72 13.12
CA THR A 3 -12.76 8.27 13.41
C THR A 3 -11.82 7.47 12.53
N VAL A 4 -11.74 7.81 11.24
CA VAL A 4 -10.88 7.12 10.27
C VAL A 4 -9.41 7.44 10.53
N ALA A 5 -9.05 8.71 10.71
CA ALA A 5 -7.67 9.11 11.02
C ALA A 5 -7.14 8.41 12.28
N ARG A 6 -7.93 8.38 13.37
CA ARG A 6 -7.56 7.66 14.59
C ARG A 6 -7.50 6.15 14.40
N ALA A 7 -8.36 5.57 13.56
CA ALA A 7 -8.31 4.14 13.27
C ALA A 7 -7.02 3.80 12.51
N LEU A 8 -6.61 4.62 11.54
CA LEU A 8 -5.35 4.42 10.82
C LEU A 8 -4.15 4.49 11.77
N ASN A 9 -4.05 5.51 12.64
CA ASN A 9 -2.97 5.60 13.62
C ASN A 9 -2.92 4.39 14.58
N ARG A 10 -4.08 3.81 14.94
CA ARG A 10 -4.11 2.62 15.81
C ARG A 10 -3.78 1.32 15.10
N LEU A 11 -4.11 1.19 13.82
CA LEU A 11 -4.05 -0.08 13.09
C LEU A 11 -2.76 -0.24 12.29
N LEU A 12 -2.19 0.87 11.83
CA LEU A 12 -0.99 0.84 11.00
C LEU A 12 0.27 0.88 11.86
N PRO A 13 1.32 0.14 11.47
CA PRO A 13 2.64 0.28 12.08
C PRO A 13 3.30 1.61 11.68
N GLU A 14 4.44 1.93 12.32
CA GLU A 14 5.20 3.16 12.09
C GLU A 14 5.61 3.37 10.61
N GLN A 15 5.82 2.29 9.84
CA GLN A 15 6.14 2.38 8.42
C GLN A 15 5.23 1.47 7.59
N VAL A 16 4.62 2.05 6.55
CA VAL A 16 3.70 1.36 5.63
C VAL A 16 4.06 1.65 4.18
N PHE A 17 3.78 0.68 3.31
CA PHE A 17 4.14 0.75 1.88
C PHE A 17 2.91 0.66 0.99
N CYS A 18 2.94 1.38 -0.13
CA CYS A 18 1.89 1.38 -1.15
C CYS A 18 2.48 1.35 -2.57
N ASP A 19 1.66 1.05 -3.57
CA ASP A 19 2.07 1.05 -4.99
C ASP A 19 1.63 2.33 -5.75
N ALA A 20 0.88 3.23 -5.11
CA ALA A 20 0.39 4.48 -5.69
C ALA A 20 0.73 5.71 -4.82
N PHE A 21 1.98 5.81 -4.35
CA PHE A 21 2.45 6.80 -3.37
C PHE A 21 1.94 8.23 -3.57
N THR A 22 1.99 8.79 -4.79
CA THR A 22 1.52 10.15 -5.08
C THR A 22 0.04 10.34 -4.75
N PHE A 23 -0.81 9.34 -5.03
CA PHE A 23 -2.24 9.41 -4.77
C PHE A 23 -2.54 9.14 -3.30
N ASP A 24 -1.93 8.11 -2.71
CA ASP A 24 -2.20 7.70 -1.33
C ASP A 24 -1.73 8.77 -0.34
N SER A 25 -0.53 9.34 -0.55
CA SER A 25 -0.03 10.45 0.28
C SER A 25 -0.91 11.69 0.20
N PHE A 26 -1.42 12.03 -1.00
CA PHE A 26 -2.34 13.15 -1.20
C PHE A 26 -3.64 12.97 -0.40
N TRP A 27 -4.27 11.79 -0.46
CA TRP A 27 -5.52 11.52 0.24
C TRP A 27 -5.34 11.42 1.75
N LEU A 28 -4.24 10.81 2.21
CA LEU A 28 -3.88 10.79 3.62
C LEU A 28 -3.66 12.20 4.16
N HIS A 29 -2.90 13.04 3.46
CA HIS A 29 -2.69 14.44 3.86
C HIS A 29 -4.02 15.17 4.02
N ARG A 30 -4.94 15.04 3.05
CA ARG A 30 -6.27 15.66 3.15
C ARG A 30 -7.09 15.13 4.33
N LEU A 31 -7.06 13.82 4.58
CA LEU A 31 -7.77 13.20 5.69
C LEU A 31 -7.27 13.72 7.04
N PHE A 32 -5.95 13.68 7.27
CA PHE A 32 -5.34 14.07 8.54
C PHE A 32 -5.46 15.57 8.79
N ARG A 33 -5.26 16.40 7.75
CA ARG A 33 -5.51 17.84 7.82
C ARG A 33 -6.95 18.17 8.19
N ALA A 34 -7.92 17.49 7.55
CA ALA A 34 -9.35 17.70 7.86
C ALA A 34 -9.76 17.17 9.24
N ALA A 35 -9.01 16.22 9.80
CA ALA A 35 -9.24 15.68 11.14
C ALA A 35 -8.51 16.45 12.25
N ALA A 36 -7.59 17.37 11.91
CA ALA A 36 -6.69 18.03 12.85
C ALA A 36 -5.93 17.04 13.76
N ILE A 37 -5.43 15.96 13.14
CA ILE A 37 -4.64 14.90 13.78
C ILE A 37 -3.36 14.72 12.95
N GLU A 38 -2.24 14.45 13.62
CA GLU A 38 -1.00 14.08 12.93
C GLU A 38 -0.96 12.57 12.66
N PRO A 39 -0.49 12.12 11.49
CA PRO A 39 -0.28 10.71 11.22
C PRO A 39 0.85 10.16 12.11
N GLU A 40 0.63 8.98 12.69
CA GLU A 40 1.60 8.27 13.54
C GLU A 40 2.43 7.24 12.74
N PHE A 41 2.37 7.30 11.42
CA PHE A 41 3.07 6.40 10.51
C PHE A 41 3.62 7.15 9.30
N GLN A 42 4.65 6.58 8.68
CA GLN A 42 5.24 7.02 7.43
C GLN A 42 4.75 6.14 6.29
N LEU A 43 4.24 6.79 5.23
CA LEU A 43 3.91 6.11 3.99
C LEU A 43 5.11 6.19 3.04
N GLU A 44 5.43 5.08 2.38
CA GLU A 44 6.47 5.04 1.34
C GLU A 44 6.03 4.19 0.14
N SER A 45 6.71 4.37 -0.99
CA SER A 45 6.48 3.54 -2.18
C SER A 45 7.09 2.15 -1.99
N VAL A 46 6.38 1.08 -2.33
CA VAL A 46 6.92 -0.28 -2.35
C VAL A 46 8.16 -0.40 -3.23
N SER A 47 8.33 0.48 -4.22
CA SER A 47 9.50 0.49 -5.11
C SER A 47 10.82 0.64 -4.37
N VAL A 48 10.84 1.26 -3.17
CA VAL A 48 12.08 1.40 -2.38
C VAL A 48 12.57 0.07 -1.81
N LEU A 49 11.68 -0.93 -1.72
CA LEU A 49 12.00 -2.28 -1.26
C LEU A 49 12.52 -3.18 -2.38
N LEU A 50 12.49 -2.72 -3.64
CA LEU A 50 12.79 -3.54 -4.81
C LEU A 50 14.13 -3.19 -5.41
N ASN A 51 14.94 -4.19 -5.70
CA ASN A 51 16.11 -4.03 -6.56
C ASN A 51 15.73 -4.00 -8.05
N SER A 52 16.67 -3.59 -8.91
CA SER A 52 16.44 -3.45 -10.35
C SER A 52 15.95 -4.72 -11.06
N ARG A 53 16.27 -5.92 -10.53
CA ARG A 53 15.76 -7.19 -11.06
C ARG A 53 14.31 -7.39 -10.64
N GLN A 54 13.99 -7.17 -9.37
CA GLN A 54 12.63 -7.32 -8.85
C GLN A 54 11.66 -6.33 -9.50
N VAL A 55 12.08 -5.09 -9.76
CA VAL A 55 11.28 -4.10 -10.50
C VAL A 55 10.87 -4.62 -11.89
N LYS A 56 11.79 -5.29 -12.61
CA LYS A 56 11.49 -5.87 -13.92
C LYS A 56 10.52 -7.05 -13.84
N LEU A 57 10.58 -7.84 -12.77
CA LEU A 57 9.73 -9.01 -12.55
C LEU A 57 8.36 -8.65 -11.95
N TRP A 58 8.20 -7.42 -11.45
CA TRP A 58 7.02 -6.97 -10.74
C TRP A 58 5.71 -7.13 -11.52
N PRO A 59 5.60 -6.69 -12.80
CA PRO A 59 4.34 -6.80 -13.53
C PRO A 59 3.86 -8.24 -13.68
N ASP A 60 4.78 -9.16 -14.03
CA ASP A 60 4.47 -10.57 -14.21
C ASP A 60 4.07 -11.25 -12.89
N ALA A 61 4.82 -10.95 -11.81
CA ALA A 61 4.49 -11.47 -10.48
C ALA A 61 3.12 -10.98 -10.00
N ARG A 62 2.80 -9.70 -10.23
CA ARG A 62 1.50 -9.13 -9.88
C ARG A 62 0.38 -9.81 -10.65
N GLN A 63 0.54 -10.00 -11.96
CA GLN A 63 -0.48 -10.66 -12.78
C GLN A 63 -0.73 -12.11 -12.33
N HIS A 64 0.33 -12.83 -11.97
CA HIS A 64 0.18 -14.17 -11.40
C HIS A 64 -0.58 -14.17 -10.07
N VAL A 65 -0.28 -13.24 -9.17
CA VAL A 65 -0.99 -13.10 -7.89
C VAL A 65 -2.47 -12.75 -8.11
N ILE A 66 -2.78 -11.84 -9.02
CA ILE A 66 -4.17 -11.48 -9.35
C ILE A 66 -4.94 -12.72 -9.81
N THR A 67 -4.37 -13.49 -10.75
CA THR A 67 -4.99 -14.71 -11.28
C THR A 67 -5.14 -15.78 -10.19
N GLU A 68 -4.14 -15.96 -9.32
CA GLU A 68 -4.15 -16.95 -8.24
C GLU A 68 -5.18 -16.63 -7.14
N LEU A 69 -5.28 -15.36 -6.74
CA LEU A 69 -6.24 -14.94 -5.72
C LEU A 69 -7.67 -14.86 -6.25
N GLY A 70 -7.85 -14.68 -7.57
CA GLY A 70 -9.18 -14.57 -8.19
C GLY A 70 -10.00 -13.39 -7.67
N LEU A 71 -9.34 -12.38 -7.09
CA LEU A 71 -10.00 -11.22 -6.48
C LEU A 71 -10.24 -10.11 -7.51
N PRO A 72 -11.37 -9.37 -7.41
CA PRO A 72 -11.57 -8.16 -8.19
C PRO A 72 -10.50 -7.10 -7.85
N VAL A 73 -9.88 -6.53 -8.88
CA VAL A 73 -8.99 -5.36 -8.74
C VAL A 73 -9.80 -4.07 -8.57
N HIS A 74 -9.15 -2.98 -8.13
CA HIS A 74 -9.76 -1.66 -7.89
C HIS A 74 -10.66 -1.59 -6.65
N ARG A 75 -10.49 -2.54 -5.73
CA ARG A 75 -10.98 -2.43 -4.36
C ARG A 75 -9.77 -2.34 -3.44
N ALA A 76 -9.68 -1.28 -2.66
CA ALA A 76 -8.49 -0.96 -1.86
C ALA A 76 -7.96 -2.14 -1.02
N GLU A 77 -8.85 -2.92 -0.38
CA GLU A 77 -8.42 -4.09 0.40
C GLU A 77 -7.82 -5.21 -0.47
N ASN A 78 -8.38 -5.44 -1.66
CA ASN A 78 -7.90 -6.46 -2.58
C ASN A 78 -6.56 -6.00 -3.17
N ASP A 79 -6.46 -4.73 -3.54
CA ASP A 79 -5.23 -4.15 -4.09
C ASP A 79 -4.09 -4.23 -3.06
N ALA A 80 -4.36 -3.95 -1.78
CA ALA A 80 -3.39 -4.10 -0.68
C ALA A 80 -2.95 -5.57 -0.48
N LEU A 81 -3.89 -6.52 -0.58
CA LEU A 81 -3.57 -7.95 -0.48
C LEU A 81 -2.71 -8.41 -1.67
N ILE A 82 -3.11 -8.04 -2.90
CA ILE A 82 -2.36 -8.32 -4.12
C ILE A 82 -0.95 -7.74 -4.02
N LEU A 83 -0.81 -6.49 -3.55
CA LEU A 83 0.48 -5.83 -3.33
C LEU A 83 1.37 -6.63 -2.38
N SER A 84 0.84 -7.02 -1.22
CA SER A 84 1.58 -7.79 -0.21
C SER A 84 2.07 -9.14 -0.77
N HIS A 85 1.19 -9.91 -1.41
CA HIS A 85 1.55 -11.19 -2.02
C HIS A 85 2.56 -11.05 -3.16
N THR A 86 2.45 -9.99 -3.96
CA THR A 86 3.40 -9.69 -5.05
C THR A 86 4.81 -9.45 -4.49
N TRP A 87 4.91 -8.60 -3.47
CA TRP A 87 6.18 -8.30 -2.81
C TRP A 87 6.79 -9.55 -2.15
N GLN A 88 6.00 -10.33 -1.42
CA GLN A 88 6.46 -11.57 -0.79
C GLN A 88 6.98 -12.58 -1.81
N ARG A 89 6.35 -12.69 -2.97
CA ARG A 89 6.78 -13.62 -4.04
C ARG A 89 8.14 -13.25 -4.62
N LEU A 90 8.47 -11.96 -4.69
CA LEU A 90 9.74 -11.47 -5.24
C LEU A 90 10.84 -11.31 -4.20
N SER A 91 10.50 -11.36 -2.91
CA SER A 91 11.42 -11.21 -1.78
C SER A 91 11.84 -12.54 -1.16
N ARG A 92 11.40 -13.65 -1.74
CA ARG A 92 11.84 -15.02 -1.43
C ARG A 92 13.10 -15.41 -2.23
#